data_AF-A0A179FC94-F1
#
_entry.id   AF-A0A179FC94-F1
#
_cell.length_a   1.000
_cell.length_b   1.000
_cell.length_c   1.000
_cell.angle_alpha   90.00
_cell.angle_beta   90.00
_cell.angle_gamma   90.00
#
_symmetry.space_group_name_H-M   'P 1'
#
loop_
_entity.id
_entity.type
_entity.pdbx_description
1 polymer ?
#
loop_
_entity_poly.entity_id
_entity_poly.type
_entity_poly.pdbx_seq_one_letter_code
_entity_poly.pdbx_strand_id
1 'polypeptide(L)'
;MLFKTVLLLASSLTASVMGAALQGHNECGTPEPTEEQKQIAQQMLLNETMLRIAGVAPGPDVNIPVYVHIVAIDKTTKGGWANEEDVRTTIAEMNQHYKGMGFQFTLKEIDYTINKDWAMSKGEIKMKTALRKGDYKTLNIYYTPKMTSNGYSYYPEKVTPGSQKFYRDGCVVRTDIMRNKQTATHEVGHWLGLFHTFESGCEGGGDMVDDTPALKIGWDCDENLDTCPDLPGKDPVHNFLSYGDCRNVFTPGQGARMRSQYDLYRK
;
A
#
# COMPACT_ATOMS: atom_id res chain seq x y z
N MET A 1 -13.29 -65.98 29.62
CA MET A 1 -14.28 -64.96 29.21
C MET A 1 -13.87 -63.66 29.89
N LEU A 2 -13.50 -62.53 29.29
CA LEU A 2 -13.32 -62.06 27.92
C LEU A 2 -12.06 -61.16 27.99
N PHE A 3 -11.06 -61.40 27.14
CA PHE A 3 -10.02 -60.40 26.88
C PHE A 3 -10.66 -59.24 26.10
N LYS A 4 -10.71 -58.04 26.68
CA LYS A 4 -11.13 -56.83 25.96
C LYS A 4 -9.93 -56.21 25.26
N THR A 5 -9.89 -56.42 23.96
CA THR A 5 -8.99 -55.84 22.97
C THR A 5 -9.05 -54.32 23.02
N VAL A 6 -7.92 -53.66 23.27
CA VAL A 6 -7.76 -52.22 23.08
C VAL A 6 -7.44 -52.00 21.59
N LEU A 7 -8.43 -51.53 20.82
CA LEU A 7 -8.20 -51.02 19.47
C LEU A 7 -7.60 -49.60 19.59
N LEU A 8 -6.31 -49.45 19.25
CA LEU A 8 -5.74 -48.16 18.91
C LEU A 8 -6.24 -47.74 17.53
N LEU A 9 -7.19 -46.82 17.49
CA LEU A 9 -7.53 -46.07 16.27
C LEU A 9 -6.48 -44.98 16.07
N ALA A 10 -5.46 -45.28 15.26
CA ALA A 10 -4.58 -44.28 14.68
C ALA A 10 -5.40 -43.49 13.65
N SER A 11 -5.89 -42.31 14.04
CA SER A 11 -6.45 -41.34 13.11
C SER A 11 -5.28 -40.67 12.38
N SER A 12 -5.05 -41.10 11.14
CA SER A 12 -4.15 -40.43 10.21
C SER A 12 -4.70 -39.04 9.93
N LEU A 13 -4.05 -37.98 10.43
CA LEU A 13 -4.19 -36.64 9.87
C LEU A 13 -3.71 -36.70 8.41
N THR A 14 -4.66 -36.80 7.48
CA THR A 14 -4.42 -36.42 6.10
C THR A 14 -4.21 -34.91 6.11
N ALA A 15 -2.95 -34.49 6.13
CA ALA A 15 -2.57 -33.15 5.72
C ALA A 15 -3.06 -32.98 4.28
N SER A 16 -4.19 -32.29 4.09
CA SER A 16 -4.65 -31.88 2.79
C SER A 16 -3.63 -30.90 2.23
N VAL A 17 -2.77 -31.42 1.37
CA VAL A 17 -1.91 -30.63 0.50
C VAL A 17 -2.84 -29.87 -0.44
N MET A 18 -3.28 -28.66 -0.06
CA MET A 18 -3.78 -27.69 -1.03
C MET A 18 -2.58 -27.14 -1.81
N GLY A 19 -2.04 -28.00 -2.67
CA GLY A 19 -1.31 -27.59 -3.84
C GLY A 19 -2.32 -27.13 -4.90
N ALA A 20 -2.87 -25.94 -4.71
CA ALA A 20 -3.39 -25.17 -5.82
C ALA A 20 -2.29 -24.19 -6.23
N ALA A 21 -1.91 -24.21 -7.50
CA ALA A 21 -0.81 -23.46 -8.04
C ALA A 21 -0.96 -21.94 -7.79
N LEU A 22 -0.19 -21.42 -6.83
CA LEU A 22 0.09 -19.98 -6.73
C LEU A 22 1.03 -19.61 -7.88
N GLN A 23 0.49 -19.34 -9.06
CA GLN A 23 1.10 -18.31 -9.90
C GLN A 23 0.95 -17.00 -9.10
N GLY A 24 1.97 -16.71 -8.29
CA GLY A 24 1.94 -15.65 -7.29
C GLY A 24 1.75 -14.29 -7.93
N HIS A 25 0.52 -13.76 -7.85
CA HIS A 25 0.26 -12.34 -7.99
C HIS A 25 0.85 -11.63 -6.77
N ASN A 26 2.16 -11.38 -6.78
CA ASN A 26 2.80 -10.52 -5.80
C ASN A 26 2.41 -9.07 -6.12
N GLU A 27 1.22 -8.67 -5.70
CA GLU A 27 0.64 -7.36 -6.03
C GLU A 27 1.42 -6.25 -5.32
N CYS A 28 1.48 -6.29 -3.98
CA CYS A 28 2.21 -5.32 -3.16
C CYS A 28 3.22 -6.03 -2.25
N GLY A 29 4.36 -5.39 -2.04
CA GLY A 29 5.44 -5.84 -1.16
C GLY A 29 5.61 -4.97 0.09
N THR A 30 4.65 -4.08 0.37
CA THR A 30 4.60 -3.31 1.61
C THR A 30 4.53 -4.30 2.78
N PRO A 31 5.39 -4.17 3.81
CA PRO A 31 5.33 -5.04 4.97
C PRO A 31 3.98 -4.95 5.68
N GLU A 32 3.53 -6.06 6.25
CA GLU A 32 2.36 -6.07 7.14
C GLU A 32 2.51 -5.02 8.26
N PRO A 33 1.43 -4.31 8.62
CA PRO A 33 1.49 -3.32 9.68
C PRO A 33 1.82 -3.97 11.02
N THR A 34 2.69 -3.32 11.79
CA THR A 34 3.06 -3.80 13.13
C THR A 34 1.91 -3.64 14.11
N GLU A 35 1.93 -4.40 15.20
CA GLU A 35 0.95 -4.24 16.29
C GLU A 35 0.90 -2.81 16.84
N GLU A 36 2.04 -2.12 16.92
CA GLU A 36 2.10 -0.71 17.32
C GLU A 36 1.36 0.18 16.32
N GLN A 37 1.55 -0.05 15.01
CA GLN A 37 0.85 0.69 13.96
C GLN A 37 -0.66 0.43 13.99
N LYS A 38 -1.08 -0.81 14.23
CA LYS A 38 -2.50 -1.18 14.41
C LYS A 38 -3.13 -0.50 15.62
N GLN A 39 -2.42 -0.45 16.76
CA GLN A 39 -2.89 0.24 17.96
C GLN A 39 -3.04 1.75 17.75
N ILE A 40 -2.10 2.37 17.05
CA ILE A 40 -2.17 3.80 16.71
C ILE A 40 -3.34 4.05 15.75
N ALA A 41 -3.51 3.22 14.74
CA ALA A 41 -4.63 3.30 13.80
C ALA A 41 -5.99 3.16 14.51
N GLN A 42 -6.11 2.24 15.46
CA GLN A 42 -7.31 2.09 16.29
C GLN A 42 -7.62 3.36 17.12
N GLN A 43 -6.58 4.00 17.67
CA GLN A 43 -6.76 5.26 18.41
C GLN A 43 -7.15 6.42 17.49
N MET A 44 -6.61 6.45 16.27
CA MET A 44 -6.99 7.41 15.24
C MET A 44 -8.44 7.24 14.82
N LEU A 45 -8.91 6.01 14.63
CA LEU A 45 -10.29 5.69 14.29
C LEU A 45 -11.30 6.31 15.26
N LEU A 46 -11.03 6.20 16.57
CA LEU A 46 -11.88 6.80 17.60
C LEU A 46 -11.93 8.33 17.47
N ASN A 47 -10.79 8.97 17.23
CA ASN A 47 -10.73 10.42 17.06
C ASN A 47 -11.43 10.88 15.76
N GLU A 48 -11.20 10.17 14.66
CA GLU A 48 -11.81 10.41 13.35
C GLU A 48 -13.33 10.33 13.44
N THR A 49 -13.86 9.30 14.10
CA THR A 49 -15.30 9.14 14.32
C THR A 49 -15.87 10.25 15.21
N MET A 50 -15.16 10.68 16.25
CA MET A 50 -15.59 11.83 17.08
C MET A 50 -15.62 13.15 16.29
N LEU A 51 -14.62 13.41 15.46
CA LEU A 51 -14.58 14.61 14.60
C LEU A 51 -15.72 14.59 13.58
N ARG A 52 -15.99 13.44 12.97
CA ARG A 52 -17.10 13.23 12.03
C ARG A 52 -18.45 13.47 12.70
N ILE A 53 -18.68 12.92 13.89
CA ILE A 53 -19.93 13.13 14.67
C ILE A 53 -20.09 14.60 15.05
N ALA A 54 -19.00 15.27 15.41
CA ALA A 54 -19.01 16.69 15.74
C ALA A 54 -19.18 17.61 14.51
N GLY A 55 -19.24 17.07 13.29
CA GLY A 55 -19.37 17.85 12.06
C GLY A 55 -18.15 18.72 11.78
N VAL A 56 -16.98 18.35 12.30
CA VAL A 56 -15.73 19.08 12.04
C VAL A 56 -15.35 18.85 10.58
N ALA A 57 -15.30 19.94 9.82
CA ALA A 57 -14.88 19.89 8.43
C ALA A 57 -13.40 19.45 8.33
N PRO A 58 -13.03 18.70 7.28
CA PRO A 58 -11.62 18.41 6.98
C PRO A 58 -10.81 19.70 6.86
N GLY A 59 -9.55 19.64 7.28
CA GLY A 59 -8.61 20.74 7.04
C GLY A 59 -8.35 20.98 5.55
N PRO A 60 -7.65 22.08 5.18
CA PRO A 60 -7.31 22.34 3.80
C PRO A 60 -6.42 21.23 3.22
N ASP A 61 -6.50 21.06 1.91
CA ASP A 61 -5.68 20.12 1.16
C ASP A 61 -4.19 20.32 1.45
N VAL A 62 -3.50 19.21 1.63
CA VAL A 62 -2.05 19.17 1.81
C VAL A 62 -1.40 18.98 0.45
N ASN A 63 -0.57 19.95 0.05
CA ASN A 63 0.25 19.79 -1.15
C ASN A 63 1.57 19.09 -0.80
N ILE A 64 1.76 17.88 -1.33
CA ILE A 64 2.94 17.05 -1.15
C ILE A 64 3.89 17.29 -2.33
N PRO A 65 5.12 17.80 -2.09
CA PRO A 65 6.17 17.80 -3.11
C PRO A 65 6.55 16.37 -3.47
N VAL A 66 6.66 16.06 -4.76
CA VAL A 66 7.03 14.74 -5.26
C VAL A 66 8.32 14.80 -6.07
N TYR A 67 9.27 13.95 -5.73
CA TYR A 67 10.44 13.64 -6.57
C TYR A 67 10.29 12.23 -7.12
N VAL A 68 10.54 12.10 -8.42
CA VAL A 68 10.51 10.79 -9.11
C VAL A 68 11.91 10.42 -9.56
N HIS A 69 12.33 9.21 -9.19
CA HIS A 69 13.64 8.66 -9.50
C HIS A 69 13.49 7.46 -10.43
N ILE A 70 13.91 7.59 -11.69
CA ILE A 70 13.95 6.48 -12.63
C ILE A 70 15.30 5.78 -12.50
N VAL A 71 15.30 4.56 -11.97
CA VAL A 71 16.51 3.77 -11.74
C VAL A 71 16.52 2.58 -12.69
N ALA A 72 17.41 2.63 -13.68
CA ALA A 72 17.40 1.72 -14.82
C ALA A 72 18.71 0.95 -14.97
N ILE A 73 18.65 -0.18 -15.66
CA ILE A 73 19.78 -1.01 -16.05
C ILE A 73 20.58 -0.35 -17.18
N ASP A 74 19.86 0.21 -18.15
CA ASP A 74 20.37 0.90 -19.33
C ASP A 74 19.31 1.89 -19.84
N LYS A 75 19.57 2.57 -20.97
CA LYS A 75 18.66 3.57 -21.55
C LYS A 75 17.55 2.97 -22.43
N THR A 76 17.19 1.70 -22.23
CA THR A 76 16.08 1.06 -22.93
C THR A 76 14.84 0.97 -22.05
N THR A 77 13.65 0.93 -22.67
CA THR A 77 12.38 0.72 -21.94
C THR A 77 12.40 -0.58 -21.13
N LYS A 78 12.95 -1.67 -21.69
CA LYS A 78 13.12 -2.95 -20.99
C LYS A 78 14.09 -2.85 -19.81
N GLY A 79 15.09 -1.97 -19.92
CA GLY A 79 16.01 -1.63 -18.83
C GLY A 79 15.41 -0.73 -17.77
N GLY A 80 14.16 -0.29 -17.88
CA GLY A 80 13.49 0.59 -16.91
C GLY A 80 13.62 2.08 -17.21
N TRP A 81 14.13 2.47 -18.38
CA TRP A 81 14.22 3.87 -18.81
C TRP A 81 12.86 4.40 -19.27
N ALA A 82 11.98 4.72 -18.32
CA ALA A 82 10.67 5.32 -18.60
C ALA A 82 10.80 6.71 -19.20
N ASN A 83 9.90 7.08 -20.11
CA ASN A 83 9.85 8.45 -20.61
C ASN A 83 9.17 9.37 -19.59
N GLU A 84 9.43 10.67 -19.72
CA GLU A 84 8.93 11.70 -18.81
C GLU A 84 7.40 11.85 -18.87
N GLU A 85 6.80 11.62 -20.04
CA GLU A 85 5.36 11.74 -20.27
C GLU A 85 4.57 10.70 -19.48
N ASP A 86 5.06 9.46 -19.42
CA ASP A 86 4.45 8.40 -18.59
C ASP A 86 4.45 8.80 -17.11
N VAL A 87 5.58 9.32 -16.61
CA VAL A 87 5.69 9.78 -15.22
C VAL A 87 4.70 10.92 -14.94
N ARG A 88 4.65 11.92 -15.81
CA ARG A 88 3.73 13.06 -15.65
C ARG A 88 2.27 12.61 -15.69
N THR A 89 1.95 11.65 -16.56
CA THR A 89 0.62 11.04 -16.66
C THR A 89 0.26 10.33 -15.36
N THR A 90 1.15 9.50 -14.81
CA THR A 90 0.92 8.82 -13.53
C THR A 90 0.67 9.82 -12.39
N ILE A 91 1.46 10.90 -12.29
CA ILE A 91 1.24 11.93 -11.25
C ILE A 91 -0.09 12.68 -11.46
N ALA A 92 -0.47 12.97 -12.70
CA ALA A 92 -1.75 13.61 -13.01
C ALA A 92 -2.93 12.71 -12.62
N GLU A 93 -2.83 11.42 -12.88
CA GLU A 93 -3.85 10.42 -12.52
C GLU A 93 -3.95 10.21 -11.02
N MET A 94 -2.81 10.13 -10.32
CA MET A 94 -2.80 10.13 -8.85
C MET A 94 -3.53 11.36 -8.30
N ASN A 95 -3.30 12.55 -8.84
CA ASN A 95 -4.06 13.73 -8.42
C ASN A 95 -5.57 13.62 -8.69
N GLN A 96 -6.01 12.87 -9.70
CA GLN A 96 -7.44 12.58 -9.89
C GLN A 96 -7.95 11.58 -8.85
N HIS A 97 -7.19 10.52 -8.54
CA HIS A 97 -7.58 9.51 -7.57
C HIS A 97 -7.67 10.05 -6.13
N TYR A 98 -6.79 10.99 -5.77
CA TYR A 98 -6.77 11.63 -4.45
C TYR A 98 -7.66 12.87 -4.36
N LYS A 99 -8.36 13.24 -5.44
CA LYS A 99 -9.26 14.39 -5.44
C LYS A 99 -10.35 14.20 -4.39
N GLY A 100 -10.49 15.18 -3.49
CA GLY A 100 -11.45 15.13 -2.38
C GLY A 100 -10.96 14.34 -1.15
N MET A 101 -9.78 13.73 -1.21
CA MET A 101 -9.17 13.02 -0.06
C MET A 101 -8.25 13.91 0.79
N GLY A 102 -8.15 15.20 0.47
CA GLY A 102 -7.35 16.18 1.24
C GLY A 102 -5.87 16.26 0.84
N PHE A 103 -5.49 15.69 -0.32
CA PHE A 103 -4.09 15.66 -0.78
C PHE A 103 -3.96 16.03 -2.26
N GLN A 104 -2.92 16.80 -2.56
CA GLN A 104 -2.47 17.11 -3.91
C GLN A 104 -0.97 16.80 -4.03
N PHE A 105 -0.53 16.33 -5.19
CA PHE A 105 0.85 15.95 -5.46
C PHE A 105 1.46 16.88 -6.51
N THR A 106 2.47 17.66 -6.12
CA THR A 106 3.20 18.53 -7.03
C THR A 106 4.54 17.90 -7.41
N LEU A 107 4.65 17.43 -8.66
CA LEU A 107 5.91 16.96 -9.22
C LEU A 107 6.94 18.10 -9.24
N LYS A 108 8.07 17.89 -8.57
CA LYS A 108 9.20 18.84 -8.51
C LYS A 108 10.26 18.54 -9.54
N GLU A 109 10.66 17.28 -9.67
CA GLU A 109 11.70 16.86 -10.59
C GLU A 109 11.55 15.38 -10.92
N ILE A 110 12.03 15.01 -12.11
CA ILE A 110 12.24 13.63 -12.53
C ILE A 110 13.73 13.48 -12.79
N ASP A 111 14.39 12.60 -12.06
CA ASP A 111 15.80 12.27 -12.30
C ASP A 111 15.99 10.82 -12.75
N TYR A 112 17.13 10.58 -13.37
CA TYR A 112 17.44 9.32 -14.03
C TYR A 112 18.80 8.82 -13.57
N THR A 113 18.86 7.56 -13.16
CA THR A 113 20.07 6.89 -12.71
C THR A 113 20.26 5.56 -13.43
N ILE A 114 21.42 5.36 -14.05
CA ILE A 114 21.85 4.04 -14.51
C ILE A 114 22.63 3.36 -13.40
N ASN A 115 22.02 2.36 -12.76
CA ASN A 115 22.68 1.52 -11.77
C ASN A 115 22.03 0.14 -11.76
N LYS A 116 22.73 -0.84 -12.35
CA LYS A 116 22.22 -2.21 -12.52
C LYS A 116 21.91 -2.90 -11.20
N ASP A 117 22.68 -2.67 -10.14
CA ASP A 117 22.42 -3.31 -8.85
C ASP A 117 21.14 -2.74 -8.23
N TRP A 118 20.98 -1.41 -8.20
CA TRP A 118 19.79 -0.76 -7.68
C TRP A 118 18.54 -1.10 -8.50
N ALA A 119 18.64 -1.07 -9.83
CA ALA A 119 17.56 -1.42 -10.75
C ALA A 119 17.10 -2.89 -10.61
N MET A 120 17.96 -3.76 -10.07
CA MET A 120 17.69 -5.17 -9.79
C MET A 120 17.34 -5.42 -8.32
N SER A 121 16.84 -4.39 -7.62
CA SER A 121 16.42 -4.43 -6.21
C SER A 121 17.53 -4.79 -5.22
N LYS A 122 18.80 -4.44 -5.51
CA LYS A 122 19.91 -4.60 -4.57
C LYS A 122 20.32 -3.27 -3.96
N GLY A 123 20.53 -3.26 -2.65
CA GLY A 123 21.09 -2.10 -1.95
C GLY A 123 20.14 -0.90 -1.84
N GLU A 124 18.85 -1.16 -1.60
CA GLU A 124 17.79 -0.14 -1.49
C GLU A 124 18.18 1.04 -0.59
N ILE A 125 18.68 0.79 0.62
CA ILE A 125 19.09 1.88 1.54
C ILE A 125 20.19 2.74 0.92
N LYS A 126 21.16 2.16 0.21
CA LYS A 126 22.20 2.94 -0.48
C LYS A 126 21.62 3.79 -1.61
N MET A 127 20.71 3.21 -2.39
CA MET A 127 19.99 3.91 -3.46
C MET A 127 19.20 5.10 -2.90
N LYS A 128 18.30 4.86 -1.93
CA LYS A 128 17.46 5.92 -1.36
C LYS A 128 18.27 6.96 -0.59
N THR A 129 19.36 6.57 0.10
CA THR A 129 20.28 7.54 0.72
C THR A 129 20.92 8.48 -0.30
N ALA A 130 21.29 7.96 -1.47
CA ALA A 130 21.91 8.76 -2.53
C ALA A 130 20.93 9.64 -3.31
N LEU A 131 19.68 9.18 -3.47
CA LEU A 131 18.72 9.78 -4.39
C LEU A 131 17.63 10.60 -3.71
N ARG A 132 17.26 10.30 -2.46
CA ARG A 132 16.17 10.98 -1.75
C ARG A 132 16.38 12.49 -1.75
N LYS A 133 15.29 13.22 -2.02
CA LYS A 133 15.22 14.69 -1.96
C LYS A 133 14.15 15.15 -0.98
N GLY A 134 14.36 16.34 -0.43
CA GLY A 134 13.44 17.01 0.49
C GLY A 134 13.48 16.48 1.93
N ASP A 135 12.52 16.95 2.72
CA ASP A 135 12.32 16.58 4.12
C ASP A 135 11.37 15.36 4.26
N TYR A 136 10.81 15.14 5.45
CA TYR A 136 9.90 14.00 5.69
C TYR A 136 8.47 14.20 5.16
N LYS A 137 8.13 15.44 4.76
CA LYS A 137 6.86 15.80 4.09
C LYS A 137 6.89 15.48 2.61
N THR A 138 8.08 15.31 2.06
CA THR A 138 8.33 15.13 0.63
C THR A 138 8.22 13.66 0.25
N LEU A 139 7.37 13.36 -0.74
CA LEU A 139 7.24 12.02 -1.31
C LEU A 139 8.34 11.77 -2.34
N ASN A 140 9.03 10.64 -2.20
CA ASN A 140 10.00 10.16 -3.17
C ASN A 140 9.48 8.84 -3.75
N ILE A 141 9.32 8.78 -5.07
CA ILE A 141 8.86 7.58 -5.80
C ILE A 141 10.03 7.07 -6.66
N TYR A 142 10.44 5.83 -6.44
CA TYR A 142 11.52 5.17 -7.16
C TYR A 142 10.93 4.16 -8.14
N TYR A 143 11.15 4.35 -9.44
CA TYR A 143 10.78 3.37 -10.44
C TYR A 143 11.98 2.48 -10.78
N THR A 144 11.81 1.16 -10.64
CA THR A 144 12.83 0.17 -11.01
C THR A 144 12.23 -0.89 -11.94
N PRO A 145 13.00 -1.44 -12.89
CA PRO A 145 12.46 -2.41 -13.85
C PRO A 145 12.17 -3.79 -13.26
N LYS A 146 12.79 -4.14 -12.13
CA LYS A 146 12.71 -5.51 -11.60
C LYS A 146 12.64 -5.56 -10.09
N MET A 147 11.52 -6.06 -9.61
CA MET A 147 11.27 -6.46 -8.22
C MET A 147 10.29 -7.63 -8.19
N THR A 148 10.10 -8.24 -7.02
CA THR A 148 9.20 -9.40 -6.85
C THR A 148 7.73 -9.00 -6.90
N SER A 149 7.37 -7.81 -6.42
CA SER A 149 6.00 -7.26 -6.42
C SER A 149 5.76 -6.25 -7.56
N ASN A 150 4.58 -5.65 -7.66
CA ASN A 150 4.35 -4.48 -8.53
C ASN A 150 4.85 -3.19 -7.87
N GLY A 151 4.79 -3.10 -6.55
CA GLY A 151 5.33 -2.00 -5.77
C GLY A 151 5.46 -2.35 -4.30
N TYR A 152 6.03 -1.43 -3.53
CA TYR A 152 5.99 -1.44 -2.07
C TYR A 152 6.28 -0.05 -1.51
N SER A 153 5.84 0.19 -0.29
CA SER A 153 6.09 1.39 0.49
C SER A 153 6.37 1.05 1.94
N TYR A 154 6.66 2.07 2.73
CA TYR A 154 6.75 1.96 4.17
C TYR A 154 5.74 2.91 4.81
N TYR A 155 5.01 2.39 5.79
CA TYR A 155 4.12 3.20 6.61
C TYR A 155 4.86 4.35 7.28
N PRO A 156 4.20 5.50 7.47
CA PRO A 156 4.78 6.61 8.19
C PRO A 156 5.09 6.20 9.63
N GLU A 157 6.24 6.66 10.13
CA GLU A 157 6.68 6.38 11.49
C GLU A 157 7.46 7.58 12.03
N LYS A 158 7.75 7.59 13.33
CA LYS A 158 8.61 8.63 13.91
C LYS A 158 10.05 8.43 13.42
N VAL A 159 10.58 9.41 12.71
CA VAL A 159 11.95 9.38 12.17
C VAL A 159 12.79 10.56 12.63
N THR A 160 14.10 10.33 12.72
CA THR A 160 15.09 11.41 12.80
C THR A 160 15.64 11.67 11.39
N PRO A 161 15.70 12.92 10.90
CA PRO A 161 16.33 13.23 9.62
C PRO A 161 17.75 12.66 9.52
N GLY A 162 18.07 12.03 8.39
CA GLY A 162 19.35 11.35 8.17
C GLY A 162 19.49 9.96 8.81
N SER A 163 18.50 9.48 9.55
CA SER A 163 18.45 8.08 10.01
C SER A 163 18.16 7.11 8.86
N GLN A 164 18.45 5.82 9.04
CA GLN A 164 18.08 4.80 8.06
C GLN A 164 16.57 4.77 7.78
N LYS A 165 15.72 4.99 8.79
CA LYS A 165 14.26 5.05 8.62
C LYS A 165 13.85 6.22 7.73
N PHE A 166 14.48 7.39 7.90
CA PHE A 166 14.26 8.55 7.04
C PHE A 166 14.63 8.27 5.58
N TYR A 167 15.76 7.60 5.34
CA TYR A 167 16.15 7.24 3.98
C TYR A 167 15.32 6.09 3.40
N ARG A 168 14.83 5.17 4.22
CA ARG A 168 13.97 4.06 3.78
C ARG A 168 12.61 4.54 3.30
N ASP A 169 12.09 5.63 3.85
CA ASP A 169 10.80 6.23 3.47
C ASP A 169 10.68 6.55 1.97
N GLY A 170 9.47 6.34 1.43
CA GLY A 170 9.11 6.52 0.02
C GLY A 170 8.54 5.25 -0.59
N CYS A 171 8.10 5.36 -1.85
CA CYS A 171 7.48 4.27 -2.61
C CYS A 171 8.46 3.73 -3.65
N VAL A 172 8.47 2.41 -3.87
CA VAL A 172 9.20 1.78 -4.98
C VAL A 172 8.20 1.06 -5.85
N VAL A 173 8.20 1.33 -7.17
CA VAL A 173 7.19 0.85 -8.11
C VAL A 173 7.86 0.26 -9.34
N ARG A 174 7.33 -0.84 -9.87
CA ARG A 174 7.90 -1.47 -11.07
C ARG A 174 7.62 -0.62 -12.31
N THR A 175 8.63 -0.36 -13.12
CA THR A 175 8.53 0.60 -14.23
C THR A 175 7.58 0.13 -15.34
N ASP A 176 7.51 -1.18 -15.61
CA ASP A 176 6.67 -1.77 -16.66
C ASP A 176 5.16 -1.63 -16.40
N ILE A 177 4.76 -1.48 -15.13
CA ILE A 177 3.36 -1.28 -14.73
C ILE A 177 3.01 0.18 -14.47
N MET A 178 3.91 1.14 -14.73
CA MET A 178 3.66 2.58 -14.51
C MET A 178 2.34 3.06 -15.13
N ARG A 179 1.95 2.46 -16.27
CA ARG A 179 0.71 2.77 -17.00
C ARG A 179 -0.56 2.08 -16.47
N ASN A 180 -0.47 1.21 -15.47
CA ASN A 180 -1.65 0.57 -14.88
C ASN A 180 -2.46 1.51 -13.98
N LYS A 181 -1.93 2.73 -13.70
CA LYS A 181 -2.57 3.86 -13.00
C LYS A 181 -2.89 3.63 -11.51
N GLN A 182 -2.98 2.38 -11.09
CA GLN A 182 -3.43 1.98 -9.76
C GLN A 182 -2.26 1.76 -8.80
N THR A 183 -1.15 1.15 -9.23
CA THR A 183 -0.10 0.73 -8.28
C THR A 183 0.54 1.91 -7.57
N ALA A 184 0.92 2.98 -8.28
CA ALA A 184 1.48 4.16 -7.60
C ALA A 184 0.48 4.79 -6.62
N THR A 185 -0.81 4.77 -6.95
CA THR A 185 -1.90 5.25 -6.09
C THR A 185 -2.02 4.40 -4.82
N HIS A 186 -2.02 3.07 -4.97
CA HIS A 186 -2.03 2.08 -3.89
C HIS A 186 -0.82 2.25 -2.95
N GLU A 187 0.38 2.29 -3.52
CA GLU A 187 1.62 2.44 -2.76
C GLU A 187 1.68 3.76 -1.98
N VAL A 188 1.23 4.86 -2.59
CA VAL A 188 1.15 6.14 -1.89
C VAL A 188 0.08 6.13 -0.78
N GLY A 189 -0.95 5.29 -0.90
CA GLY A 189 -1.92 5.06 0.16
C GLY A 189 -1.25 4.48 1.40
N HIS A 190 -0.36 3.49 1.23
CA HIS A 190 0.47 2.97 2.31
C HIS A 190 1.47 4.00 2.85
N TRP A 191 2.10 4.81 2.00
CA TRP A 191 3.00 5.89 2.44
C TRP A 191 2.27 6.95 3.28
N LEU A 192 0.96 7.14 3.03
CA LEU A 192 0.04 7.95 3.84
C LEU A 192 -0.61 7.17 4.99
N GLY A 193 -0.27 5.89 5.20
CA GLY A 193 -0.64 5.12 6.38
C GLY A 193 -1.97 4.37 6.30
N LEU A 194 -2.47 4.08 5.08
CA LEU A 194 -3.59 3.15 4.87
C LEU A 194 -3.13 1.71 4.83
N PHE A 195 -3.82 0.81 5.52
CA PHE A 195 -3.59 -0.62 5.43
C PHE A 195 -4.37 -1.22 4.25
N HIS A 196 -4.03 -2.45 3.88
CA HIS A 196 -4.86 -3.20 2.93
C HIS A 196 -6.27 -3.38 3.49
N THR A 197 -7.30 -3.29 2.65
CA THR A 197 -8.70 -3.46 3.10
C THR A 197 -8.97 -4.84 3.71
N PHE A 198 -8.17 -5.84 3.35
CA PHE A 198 -8.24 -7.21 3.85
C PHE A 198 -7.36 -7.45 5.09
N GLU A 199 -6.79 -6.41 5.68
CA GLU A 199 -6.07 -6.50 6.94
C GLU A 199 -6.98 -7.14 8.01
N SER A 200 -6.46 -8.11 8.76
CA SER A 200 -7.23 -8.93 9.72
C SER A 200 -8.43 -9.72 9.13
N GLY A 201 -8.65 -9.72 7.81
CA GLY A 201 -9.71 -10.48 7.15
C GLY A 201 -11.09 -10.26 7.78
N CYS A 202 -11.81 -11.35 8.03
CA CYS A 202 -13.14 -11.29 8.66
C CYS A 202 -13.13 -11.35 10.20
N GLU A 203 -11.98 -11.16 10.85
CA GLU A 203 -11.87 -11.26 12.32
C GLU A 203 -12.29 -9.97 13.05
N GLY A 204 -12.68 -8.93 12.30
CA GLY A 204 -13.07 -7.62 12.80
C GLY A 204 -11.89 -6.65 12.91
N GLY A 205 -12.21 -5.35 12.94
CA GLY A 205 -11.21 -4.27 12.94
C GLY A 205 -10.66 -3.90 11.56
N GLY A 206 -10.60 -4.83 10.60
CA GLY A 206 -10.27 -4.57 9.19
C GLY A 206 -8.98 -3.77 8.99
N ASP A 207 -8.99 -2.86 8.02
CA ASP A 207 -7.94 -1.86 7.79
C ASP A 207 -7.98 -0.68 8.77
N MET A 208 -8.74 -0.83 9.85
CA MET A 208 -8.99 0.17 10.88
C MET A 208 -9.68 1.42 10.34
N VAL A 209 -10.47 1.35 9.27
CA VAL A 209 -11.28 2.46 8.75
C VAL A 209 -12.76 2.04 8.80
N ASP A 210 -13.62 2.89 9.37
CA ASP A 210 -15.01 2.49 9.69
C ASP A 210 -15.91 2.32 8.44
N ASP A 211 -15.59 2.97 7.32
CA ASP A 211 -16.40 2.96 6.09
C ASP A 211 -15.86 2.04 4.98
N THR A 212 -14.89 1.19 5.31
CA THR A 212 -14.32 0.15 4.46
C THR A 212 -14.79 -1.22 4.98
N PRO A 213 -15.70 -1.90 4.26
CA PRO A 213 -16.11 -3.25 4.62
C PRO A 213 -14.91 -4.21 4.65
N ALA A 214 -14.90 -5.11 5.63
CA ALA A 214 -13.89 -6.16 5.73
C ALA A 214 -14.05 -7.18 4.60
N LEU A 215 -12.92 -7.72 4.12
CA LEU A 215 -12.90 -8.77 3.10
C LEU A 215 -11.74 -9.74 3.33
N LYS A 216 -11.82 -10.91 2.70
CA LYS A 216 -10.66 -11.78 2.48
C LYS A 216 -9.92 -11.33 1.22
N ILE A 217 -8.60 -11.48 1.22
CA ILE A 217 -7.77 -11.15 0.06
C ILE A 217 -8.28 -11.85 -1.22
N GLY A 218 -8.37 -11.08 -2.30
CA GLY A 218 -8.85 -11.53 -3.61
C GLY A 218 -8.57 -10.52 -4.71
N TRP A 219 -8.72 -10.97 -5.96
CA TRP A 219 -8.43 -10.19 -7.18
C TRP A 219 -9.68 -9.95 -8.05
N ASP A 220 -10.82 -10.50 -7.63
CA ASP A 220 -12.07 -10.41 -8.38
C ASP A 220 -12.62 -8.97 -8.37
N CYS A 221 -13.48 -8.70 -9.34
CA CYS A 221 -14.20 -7.45 -9.54
C CYS A 221 -15.72 -7.61 -9.54
N ASP A 222 -16.23 -8.75 -9.03
CA ASP A 222 -17.65 -8.95 -8.78
C ASP A 222 -18.14 -8.03 -7.66
N GLU A 223 -18.95 -7.04 -8.03
CA GLU A 223 -19.61 -6.11 -7.10
C GLU A 223 -20.58 -6.81 -6.13
N ASN A 224 -20.87 -8.09 -6.34
CA ASN A 224 -21.69 -8.91 -5.44
C ASN A 224 -20.88 -9.80 -4.50
N LEU A 225 -19.55 -9.74 -4.57
CA LEU A 225 -18.70 -10.52 -3.70
C LEU A 225 -18.86 -10.06 -2.25
N ASP A 226 -19.05 -11.04 -1.37
CA ASP A 226 -19.12 -10.85 0.07
C ASP A 226 -18.44 -12.05 0.73
N THR A 227 -17.15 -11.88 1.03
CA THR A 227 -16.33 -12.93 1.64
C THR A 227 -16.44 -12.94 3.16
N CYS A 228 -17.04 -11.89 3.75
CA CYS A 228 -17.29 -11.72 5.17
C CYS A 228 -18.79 -11.47 5.46
N PRO A 229 -19.70 -12.41 5.14
CA PRO A 229 -21.16 -12.18 5.18
C PRO A 229 -21.74 -11.94 6.58
N ASP A 230 -20.98 -12.25 7.63
CA ASP A 230 -21.34 -11.99 9.02
C ASP A 230 -20.94 -10.56 9.48
N LEU A 231 -20.25 -9.79 8.63
CA LEU A 231 -19.85 -8.40 8.86
C LEU A 231 -20.60 -7.44 7.92
N PRO A 232 -20.69 -6.14 8.26
CA PRO A 232 -21.42 -5.18 7.44
C PRO A 232 -20.73 -4.88 6.10
N GLY A 233 -21.50 -4.91 5.02
CA GLY A 233 -21.07 -4.48 3.68
C GLY A 233 -20.55 -5.61 2.80
N LYS A 234 -20.42 -5.33 1.50
CA LYS A 234 -19.80 -6.23 0.52
C LYS A 234 -18.31 -5.92 0.37
N ASP A 235 -17.56 -6.85 -0.21
CA ASP A 235 -16.13 -6.67 -0.47
C ASP A 235 -15.88 -5.37 -1.25
N PRO A 236 -14.99 -4.47 -0.77
CA PRO A 236 -14.71 -3.21 -1.45
C PRO A 236 -13.76 -3.42 -2.64
N VAL A 237 -14.19 -4.19 -3.65
CA VAL A 237 -13.36 -4.63 -4.81
C VAL A 237 -12.77 -3.46 -5.61
N HIS A 238 -13.44 -2.30 -5.63
CA HIS A 238 -12.95 -1.09 -6.29
C HIS A 238 -11.98 -0.25 -5.44
N ASN A 239 -11.77 -0.59 -4.17
CA ASN A 239 -10.93 0.22 -3.29
C ASN A 239 -9.45 0.11 -3.69
N PHE A 240 -8.74 1.23 -3.78
CA PHE A 240 -7.32 1.21 -4.16
C PHE A 240 -6.46 0.33 -3.25
N LEU A 241 -6.83 0.08 -1.98
CA LEU A 241 -6.13 -0.78 -1.03
C LEU A 241 -6.59 -2.26 -1.05
N SER A 242 -7.50 -2.63 -1.95
CA SER A 242 -7.76 -4.02 -2.29
C SER A 242 -6.76 -4.51 -3.35
N TYR A 243 -6.87 -5.77 -3.77
CA TYR A 243 -6.16 -6.34 -4.92
C TYR A 243 -7.05 -6.60 -6.13
N GLY A 244 -8.28 -6.07 -6.16
CA GLY A 244 -9.13 -6.16 -7.34
C GLY A 244 -8.48 -5.52 -8.58
N ASP A 245 -8.74 -6.05 -9.76
CA ASP A 245 -8.18 -5.48 -11.00
C ASP A 245 -8.85 -4.15 -11.43
N CYS A 246 -9.99 -3.80 -10.82
CA CYS A 246 -10.88 -2.69 -11.16
C CYS A 246 -10.83 -1.51 -10.18
N ARG A 247 -9.73 -1.38 -9.44
CA ARG A 247 -9.56 -0.35 -8.40
C ARG A 247 -9.65 1.06 -8.96
N ASN A 248 -10.45 1.90 -8.31
CA ASN A 248 -10.70 3.27 -8.74
C ASN A 248 -11.12 4.26 -7.63
N VAL A 249 -11.23 3.84 -6.36
CA VAL A 249 -11.78 4.68 -5.29
C VAL A 249 -11.05 4.56 -3.95
N PHE A 250 -10.99 5.67 -3.22
CA PHE A 250 -10.76 5.71 -1.77
C PHE A 250 -12.06 6.13 -1.08
N THR A 251 -12.25 5.71 0.17
CA THR A 251 -13.39 6.17 0.98
C THR A 251 -13.08 7.51 1.69
N PRO A 252 -14.11 8.29 2.07
CA PRO A 252 -13.91 9.46 2.94
C PRO A 252 -13.17 9.13 4.25
N GLY A 253 -13.43 7.97 4.85
CA GLY A 253 -12.72 7.49 6.04
C GLY A 253 -11.23 7.26 5.78
N GLN A 254 -10.87 6.71 4.63
CA GLN A 254 -9.46 6.60 4.22
C GLN A 254 -8.82 7.98 4.03
N GLY A 255 -9.53 8.96 3.48
CA GLY A 255 -9.08 10.36 3.45
C GLY A 255 -8.76 10.92 4.83
N ALA A 256 -9.65 10.69 5.80
CA ALA A 256 -9.44 11.09 7.20
C ALA A 256 -8.24 10.36 7.83
N ARG A 257 -8.09 9.06 7.60
CA ARG A 257 -6.95 8.28 8.09
C ARG A 257 -5.62 8.78 7.56
N MET A 258 -5.54 9.02 6.24
CA MET A 258 -4.35 9.59 5.63
C MET A 258 -3.98 10.94 6.24
N ARG A 259 -4.99 11.76 6.55
CA ARG A 259 -4.78 13.05 7.23
C ARG A 259 -4.23 12.87 8.65
N SER A 260 -4.82 11.99 9.45
CA SER A 260 -4.36 11.69 10.82
C SER A 260 -2.90 11.22 10.84
N GLN A 261 -2.55 10.31 9.93
CA GLN A 261 -1.20 9.77 9.77
C GLN A 261 -0.20 10.85 9.34
N TYR A 262 -0.57 11.68 8.36
CA TYR A 262 0.26 12.79 7.90
C TYR A 262 0.52 13.81 9.02
N ASP A 263 -0.52 14.23 9.75
CA ASP A 263 -0.40 15.20 10.83
C ASP A 263 0.43 14.66 12.01
N LEU A 264 0.39 13.34 12.28
CA LEU A 264 1.17 12.73 13.36
C LEU A 264 2.66 12.61 13.03
N TYR A 265 2.99 12.16 11.82
CA TYR A 265 4.37 11.74 11.51
C TYR A 265 5.11 12.67 10.58
N ARG A 266 4.41 13.35 9.66
CA ARG A 266 5.05 14.10 8.58
C ARG A 266 5.02 15.61 8.81
N LYS A 267 4.13 16.12 9.67
CA LYS A 267 3.95 17.56 9.90
C LYS A 267 5.05 18.24 10.71
#